data_AF-A0A495KJY9-F1
#
_entry.id   AF-A0A495KJY9-F1
#
_cell.length_a   1.000
_cell.length_b   1.000
_cell.length_c   1.000
_cell.angle_alpha   90.00
_cell.angle_beta   90.00
_cell.angle_gamma   90.00
#
_symmetry.space_group_name_H-M   'P 1'
#
loop_
_entity.id
_entity.type
_entity.pdbx_description
1 polymer ?
#
loop_
_entity_poly.entity_id
_entity_poly.type
_entity_poly.pdbx_seq_one_letter_code
_entity_poly.pdbx_strand_id
1 'polypeptide(L)'
;MIDKNFFTYKILERKKENILFDFPELNACKHDNFYSLSEYIYDSPSKFYNREIFEITENFLNDLFLDKKSAISFFKILNDFSFEFDHAIKTLTLINSKDIHEVLLPDNDAELMYFISEKIIYEYLKLNDVILLGLLKPIAYYIRLNNNKGTEKLDIYNCIETLKSNKDFEILTEKYNNTLRNAIAHGGVTFESSKIKFKDKKDIQEYHSSNYIKKFDELVDCVNAIVFAYKKILFQYLDELEKYKISIPSSVMEIELRFKANHYAWEILHSYDNIISNGNQYNILIKTNLNSRKFMNFSAAYTAITLEKLLPNKYNNVFFQIKTKYSMPCWQSISLEKLREHYKGKNVTITDGAMFFDEKFFGVRRDHLRIIKSFFFQNLPEKGSKFKLRYIKHHSKKDYNVIENASIFIDAELIEENTIEDFVRKNTDRIISHVKSQKRKNYSSNFKERILPNKYLRIFIYNRDFRKRTFYSGIRNEDFIGMLYVNNTRTINEIIPIFGVQEQKKSCWIIWNKKTDEIYNKIKL
;
A
#
# COMPACT_ATOMS: atom_id res chain seq x y z
N MET A 1 5.71 -28.38 14.20
CA MET A 1 6.11 -27.32 13.25
C MET A 1 5.31 -26.06 13.57
N ILE A 2 5.72 -25.27 14.57
CA ILE A 2 5.04 -24.01 14.94
C ILE A 2 5.71 -22.82 14.22
N ASP A 3 6.93 -22.98 13.71
CA ASP A 3 7.72 -21.90 13.08
C ASP A 3 7.28 -21.46 11.68
N LYS A 4 6.38 -22.20 11.03
CA LYS A 4 5.84 -21.81 9.71
C LYS A 4 4.38 -21.40 9.87
N ASN A 5 4.00 -20.28 9.26
CA ASN A 5 2.60 -19.89 9.21
C ASN A 5 1.82 -20.90 8.37
N PHE A 6 1.13 -21.83 9.02
CA PHE A 6 0.35 -22.86 8.35
C PHE A 6 -0.72 -22.26 7.42
N PHE A 7 -1.08 -20.99 7.58
CA PHE A 7 -2.07 -20.33 6.73
C PHE A 7 -1.47 -19.64 5.51
N THR A 8 -0.23 -19.15 5.58
CA THR A 8 0.32 -18.22 4.59
C THR A 8 1.73 -18.54 4.12
N TYR A 9 2.39 -19.61 4.59
CA TYR A 9 3.81 -19.83 4.29
C TYR A 9 4.15 -19.81 2.79
N LYS A 10 3.33 -20.41 1.91
CA LYS A 10 3.54 -20.37 0.44
C LYS A 10 3.40 -18.95 -0.14
N ILE A 11 2.49 -18.17 0.41
CA ILE A 11 2.27 -16.78 0.01
C ILE A 11 3.46 -15.93 0.45
N LEU A 12 3.94 -16.16 1.67
CA LEU A 12 5.15 -15.52 2.18
C LEU A 12 6.36 -15.91 1.32
N GLU A 13 6.59 -17.20 1.03
CA GLU A 13 7.68 -17.64 0.14
C GLU A 13 7.65 -16.94 -1.22
N ARG A 14 6.48 -16.90 -1.88
CA ARG A 14 6.34 -16.19 -3.16
C ARG A 14 6.55 -14.68 -3.03
N LYS A 15 6.02 -14.05 -1.97
CA LYS A 15 6.27 -12.62 -1.70
C LYS A 15 7.75 -12.36 -1.49
N LYS A 16 8.44 -13.23 -0.76
CA LYS A 16 9.88 -13.15 -0.55
C LYS A 16 10.65 -13.23 -1.87
N GLU A 17 10.32 -14.18 -2.73
CA GLU A 17 10.93 -14.30 -4.06
C GLU A 17 10.78 -13.00 -4.87
N ASN A 18 9.58 -12.42 -4.90
CA ASN A 18 9.34 -11.19 -5.64
C ASN A 18 10.02 -9.96 -5.01
N ILE A 19 10.05 -9.88 -3.67
CA ILE A 19 10.79 -8.83 -2.95
C ILE A 19 12.29 -8.93 -3.30
N LEU A 20 12.86 -10.13 -3.31
CA LEU A 20 14.27 -10.35 -3.63
C LEU A 20 14.58 -10.13 -5.12
N PHE A 21 13.58 -10.23 -5.99
CA PHE A 21 13.70 -9.87 -7.39
C PHE A 21 13.72 -8.35 -7.57
N ASP A 22 12.81 -7.62 -6.93
CA ASP A 22 12.72 -6.15 -7.04
C ASP A 22 13.83 -5.44 -6.24
N PHE A 23 14.31 -6.05 -5.15
CA PHE A 23 15.32 -5.50 -4.22
C PHE A 23 16.45 -6.51 -3.95
N PRO A 24 17.34 -6.75 -4.94
CA PRO A 24 18.32 -7.83 -4.90
C PRO A 24 19.37 -7.71 -3.79
N GLU A 25 19.67 -6.51 -3.31
CA GLU A 25 20.55 -6.23 -2.18
C GLU A 25 20.12 -6.94 -0.88
N LEU A 26 18.83 -7.24 -0.72
CA LEU A 26 18.31 -7.98 0.44
C LEU A 26 18.72 -9.46 0.43
N ASN A 27 19.25 -9.99 -0.68
CA ASN A 27 19.82 -11.35 -0.73
C ASN A 27 21.06 -11.50 0.19
N ALA A 28 21.72 -10.40 0.55
CA ALA A 28 22.88 -10.41 1.43
C ALA A 28 22.49 -10.54 2.93
N CYS A 29 21.24 -10.29 3.28
CA CYS A 29 20.76 -10.34 4.66
C CYS A 29 20.71 -11.78 5.19
N LYS A 30 21.03 -11.97 6.49
CA LYS A 30 20.93 -13.30 7.13
C LYS A 30 19.54 -13.64 7.65
N HIS A 31 18.64 -12.65 7.66
CA HIS A 31 17.26 -12.76 8.10
C HIS A 31 16.28 -12.65 6.93
N ASP A 32 15.00 -12.86 7.21
CA ASP A 32 13.90 -12.64 6.25
C ASP A 32 12.90 -11.57 6.72
N ASN A 33 13.31 -10.69 7.63
CA ASN A 33 12.48 -9.60 8.18
C ASN A 33 12.28 -8.44 7.19
N PHE A 34 11.64 -8.67 6.04
CA PHE A 34 11.38 -7.64 5.05
C PHE A 34 10.09 -7.86 4.24
N TYR A 35 9.15 -8.69 4.74
CA TYR A 35 7.91 -9.01 4.02
C TYR A 35 6.98 -7.79 3.86
N SER A 36 7.09 -6.82 4.76
CA SER A 36 6.37 -5.55 4.67
C SER A 36 6.74 -4.72 3.44
N LEU A 37 7.90 -4.94 2.81
CA LEU A 37 8.25 -4.28 1.56
C LEU A 37 7.34 -4.69 0.39
N SER A 38 6.65 -5.83 0.50
CA SER A 38 5.69 -6.27 -0.52
C SER A 38 4.54 -5.29 -0.76
N GLU A 39 4.26 -4.39 0.17
CA GLU A 39 3.23 -3.36 -0.02
C GLU A 39 3.59 -2.39 -1.15
N TYR A 40 4.87 -2.12 -1.36
CA TYR A 40 5.36 -1.24 -2.42
C TYR A 40 5.37 -1.92 -3.80
N ILE A 41 5.10 -3.22 -3.85
CA ILE A 41 4.98 -4.00 -5.08
C ILE A 41 3.49 -4.21 -5.43
N TYR A 42 2.66 -4.53 -4.43
CA TYR A 42 1.28 -5.00 -4.66
C TYR A 42 0.19 -4.07 -4.18
N ASP A 43 0.42 -3.35 -3.09
CA ASP A 43 -0.65 -2.74 -2.31
C ASP A 43 -0.80 -1.26 -2.63
N SER A 44 -2.05 -0.83 -2.81
CA SER A 44 -2.38 0.58 -3.03
C SER A 44 -2.69 1.26 -1.69
N PRO A 45 -2.27 2.52 -1.46
CA PRO A 45 -1.55 3.40 -2.40
C PRO A 45 -0.03 3.20 -2.42
N SER A 46 0.55 2.42 -1.50
CA SER A 46 2.01 2.34 -1.28
C SER A 46 2.82 2.07 -2.55
N LYS A 47 2.36 1.18 -3.43
CA LYS A 47 3.05 0.86 -4.70
C LYS A 47 3.16 2.00 -5.72
N PHE A 48 2.41 3.09 -5.53
CA PHE A 48 2.48 4.28 -6.38
C PHE A 48 3.48 5.31 -5.86
N TYR A 49 4.31 4.95 -4.88
CA TYR A 49 5.33 5.80 -4.31
C TYR A 49 6.16 6.53 -5.38
N ASN A 50 6.60 7.75 -5.04
CA ASN A 50 7.44 8.55 -5.92
C ASN A 50 8.86 7.95 -5.96
N ARG A 51 9.26 7.39 -7.11
CA ARG A 51 10.56 6.72 -7.29
C ARG A 51 11.76 7.65 -7.08
N GLU A 52 11.70 8.87 -7.59
CA GLU A 52 12.78 9.85 -7.48
C GLU A 52 13.01 10.27 -6.02
N ILE A 53 11.94 10.51 -5.26
CA ILE A 53 12.05 10.80 -3.81
C ILE A 53 12.55 9.58 -3.03
N PHE A 54 12.16 8.38 -3.44
CA PHE A 54 12.67 7.14 -2.85
C PHE A 54 14.18 7.04 -3.05
N GLU A 55 14.67 7.21 -4.29
CA GLU A 55 16.10 7.16 -4.63
C GLU A 55 16.91 8.21 -3.87
N ILE A 56 16.44 9.46 -3.83
CA ILE A 56 17.07 10.54 -3.06
C ILE A 56 17.22 10.16 -1.58
N THR A 57 16.12 9.68 -0.98
CA THR A 57 16.09 9.34 0.45
C THR A 57 16.95 8.10 0.72
N GLU A 58 16.88 7.10 -0.15
CA GLU A 58 17.68 5.88 -0.07
C GLU A 58 19.17 6.19 -0.18
N ASN A 59 19.58 7.00 -1.16
CA ASN A 59 20.98 7.39 -1.34
C ASN A 59 21.51 8.11 -0.11
N PHE A 60 20.78 9.11 0.40
CA PHE A 60 21.14 9.78 1.65
C PHE A 60 21.34 8.79 2.80
N LEU A 61 20.42 7.82 2.97
CA LEU A 61 20.51 6.85 4.04
C LEU A 61 21.64 5.84 3.85
N ASN A 62 21.89 5.38 2.62
CA ASN A 62 23.02 4.51 2.28
C ASN A 62 24.37 5.21 2.51
N ASP A 63 24.47 6.49 2.17
CA ASP A 63 25.69 7.28 2.38
C ASP A 63 26.08 7.37 3.87
N LEU A 64 25.11 7.31 4.78
CA LEU A 64 25.38 7.24 6.21
C LEU A 64 26.16 5.97 6.59
N PHE A 65 26.00 4.87 5.86
CA PHE A 65 26.70 3.61 6.12
C PHE A 65 28.10 3.57 5.49
N LEU A 66 28.48 4.56 4.66
CA LEU A 66 29.87 4.72 4.20
C LEU A 66 30.80 5.11 5.36
N ASP A 67 30.30 5.84 6.36
CA ASP A 67 31.00 6.13 7.61
C ASP A 67 30.20 5.63 8.83
N LYS A 68 30.81 4.70 9.56
CA LYS A 68 30.21 4.13 10.78
C LYS A 68 29.78 5.19 11.81
N LYS A 69 30.53 6.29 11.97
CA LYS A 69 30.16 7.32 12.97
C LYS A 69 28.90 8.07 12.53
N SER A 70 28.79 8.40 11.25
CA SER A 70 27.58 8.98 10.64
C SER A 70 26.34 8.10 10.85
N ALA A 71 26.41 6.81 10.53
CA ALA A 71 25.30 5.88 10.77
C ALA A 71 24.86 5.87 12.25
N ILE A 72 25.81 5.66 13.17
CA ILE A 72 25.51 5.60 14.61
C ILE A 72 24.89 6.93 15.09
N SER A 73 25.41 8.06 14.64
CA SER A 73 24.91 9.39 15.00
C SER A 73 23.46 9.56 14.53
N PHE A 74 23.18 9.28 13.26
CA PHE A 74 21.86 9.42 12.68
C PHE A 74 20.82 8.53 13.36
N PHE A 75 21.11 7.24 13.56
CA PHE A 75 20.11 6.34 14.15
C PHE A 75 19.90 6.57 15.66
N LYS A 76 20.86 7.20 16.37
CA LYS A 76 20.58 7.73 17.71
C LYS A 76 19.57 8.86 17.64
N ILE A 77 19.76 9.81 16.74
CA ILE A 77 18.80 10.91 16.49
C ILE A 77 17.42 10.35 16.12
N LEU A 78 17.37 9.32 15.27
CA LEU A 78 16.11 8.66 14.92
C LEU A 78 15.42 8.06 16.16
N ASN A 79 16.18 7.43 17.06
CA ASN A 79 15.65 6.88 18.31
C ASN A 79 15.19 7.97 19.29
N ASP A 80 15.88 9.11 19.34
CA ASP A 80 15.45 10.28 20.13
C ASP A 80 14.12 10.86 19.62
N PHE A 81 13.86 10.77 18.31
CA PHE A 81 12.59 11.11 17.67
C PHE A 81 11.66 9.92 17.42
N SER A 82 11.86 8.80 18.14
CA SER A 82 11.11 7.56 17.89
C SER A 82 9.60 7.74 18.08
N PHE A 83 9.17 8.59 19.00
CA PHE A 83 7.74 8.87 19.21
C PHE A 83 7.10 9.50 17.97
N GLU A 84 7.66 10.60 17.45
CA GLU A 84 7.13 11.27 16.26
C GLU A 84 7.26 10.39 15.02
N PHE A 85 8.36 9.66 14.87
CA PHE A 85 8.59 8.76 13.75
C PHE A 85 7.61 7.58 13.76
N ASP A 86 7.42 6.93 14.90
CA ASP A 86 6.45 5.84 15.04
C ASP A 86 5.01 6.32 14.83
N HIS A 87 4.69 7.53 15.30
CA HIS A 87 3.40 8.14 15.06
C HIS A 87 3.16 8.47 13.57
N ALA A 88 4.19 8.94 12.86
CA ALA A 88 4.14 9.18 11.42
C ALA A 88 3.85 7.89 10.65
N ILE A 89 4.59 6.80 10.92
CA ILE A 89 4.40 5.51 10.25
C ILE A 89 3.01 4.92 10.53
N LYS A 90 2.57 4.96 11.79
CA LYS A 90 1.23 4.48 12.18
C LYS A 90 0.14 5.29 11.48
N THR A 91 0.28 6.61 11.43
CA THR A 91 -0.69 7.50 10.77
C THR A 91 -0.72 7.26 9.26
N LEU A 92 0.43 7.08 8.61
CA LEU A 92 0.48 6.75 7.19
C LEU A 92 -0.20 5.41 6.90
N THR A 93 0.07 4.39 7.73
CA THR A 93 -0.59 3.07 7.61
C THR A 93 -2.12 3.20 7.68
N LEU A 94 -2.62 4.02 8.61
CA LEU A 94 -4.06 4.31 8.70
C LEU A 94 -4.58 5.03 7.45
N ILE A 95 -3.87 6.03 6.94
CA ILE A 95 -4.27 6.73 5.70
C ILE A 95 -4.28 5.78 4.51
N ASN A 96 -3.24 4.96 4.34
CA ASN A 96 -3.12 3.99 3.26
C ASN A 96 -4.22 2.93 3.27
N SER A 97 -4.71 2.55 4.47
CA SER A 97 -5.81 1.60 4.61
C SER A 97 -7.20 2.17 4.26
N LYS A 98 -7.34 3.47 4.03
CA LYS A 98 -8.63 4.09 3.69
C LYS A 98 -8.98 3.81 2.23
N ASP A 99 -10.25 3.49 1.99
CA ASP A 99 -10.79 3.29 0.65
C ASP A 99 -10.70 4.55 -0.24
N ILE A 100 -10.40 5.72 0.35
CA ILE A 100 -10.30 7.00 -0.35
C ILE A 100 -9.35 6.94 -1.55
N HIS A 101 -8.34 6.06 -1.59
CA HIS A 101 -7.33 5.98 -2.67
C HIS A 101 -7.81 5.29 -3.94
N GLU A 102 -8.78 4.39 -3.81
CA GLU A 102 -9.20 3.44 -4.85
C GLU A 102 -10.70 3.53 -5.18
N VAL A 103 -11.34 4.64 -4.81
CA VAL A 103 -12.71 4.96 -5.20
C VAL A 103 -12.75 5.70 -6.53
N LEU A 104 -13.84 5.50 -7.28
CA LEU A 104 -14.18 6.41 -8.38
C LEU A 104 -14.64 7.74 -7.79
N LEU A 105 -14.23 8.83 -8.44
CA LEU A 105 -14.70 10.15 -8.05
C LEU A 105 -16.17 10.35 -8.49
N PRO A 106 -16.99 11.04 -7.70
CA PRO A 106 -18.35 11.38 -8.10
C PRO A 106 -18.38 12.21 -9.39
N ASP A 107 -19.39 11.95 -10.24
CA ASP A 107 -19.64 12.70 -11.48
C ASP A 107 -20.28 14.08 -11.20
N ASN A 108 -20.89 14.25 -10.02
CA ASN A 108 -21.57 15.46 -9.58
C ASN A 108 -20.63 16.36 -8.77
N ASP A 109 -20.53 17.63 -9.15
CA ASP A 109 -19.70 18.63 -8.48
C ASP A 109 -19.99 18.73 -6.97
N ALA A 110 -21.25 18.74 -6.53
CA ALA A 110 -21.60 18.84 -5.11
C ALA A 110 -21.13 17.61 -4.32
N GLU A 111 -21.30 16.40 -4.88
CA GLU A 111 -20.82 15.17 -4.26
C GLU A 111 -19.28 15.10 -4.23
N LEU A 112 -18.64 15.60 -5.29
CA LEU A 112 -17.18 15.69 -5.36
C LEU A 112 -16.63 16.68 -4.32
N MET A 113 -17.26 17.84 -4.15
CA MET A 113 -16.87 18.80 -3.11
C MET A 113 -17.08 18.23 -1.71
N TYR A 114 -18.20 17.54 -1.47
CA TYR A 114 -18.45 16.82 -0.22
C TYR A 114 -17.40 15.73 0.03
N PHE A 115 -17.02 14.96 -1.00
CA PHE A 115 -15.95 13.97 -0.88
C PHE A 115 -14.63 14.63 -0.48
N ILE A 116 -14.27 15.75 -1.11
CA ILE A 116 -13.01 16.44 -0.81
C ILE A 116 -13.03 17.01 0.61
N SER A 117 -14.13 17.68 1.01
CA SER A 117 -14.26 18.27 2.34
C SER A 117 -14.17 17.21 3.45
N GLU A 118 -14.89 16.10 3.30
CA GLU A 118 -15.02 15.08 4.35
C GLU A 118 -13.87 14.08 4.37
N LYS A 119 -13.26 13.79 3.22
CA LYS A 119 -12.33 12.66 3.09
C LYS A 119 -10.89 13.04 2.76
N ILE A 120 -10.65 14.24 2.22
CA ILE A 120 -9.33 14.62 1.67
C ILE A 120 -8.67 15.75 2.48
N ILE A 121 -9.38 16.86 2.75
CA ILE A 121 -8.78 18.08 3.34
C ILE A 121 -7.99 17.81 4.63
N TYR A 122 -8.61 17.15 5.60
CA TYR A 122 -7.96 16.90 6.89
C TYR A 122 -6.86 15.84 6.80
N GLU A 123 -6.96 14.92 5.84
CA GLU A 123 -5.91 13.92 5.59
C GLU A 123 -4.70 14.56 4.92
N TYR A 124 -4.90 15.56 4.06
CA TYR A 124 -3.81 16.38 3.53
C TYR A 124 -3.04 17.10 4.65
N LEU A 125 -3.75 17.66 5.64
CA LEU A 125 -3.10 18.29 6.78
C LEU A 125 -2.28 17.29 7.60
N LYS A 126 -2.83 16.11 7.90
CA LYS A 126 -2.11 15.02 8.60
C LYS A 126 -0.86 14.55 7.85
N LEU A 127 -0.93 14.46 6.52
CA LEU A 127 0.22 14.10 5.70
C LEU A 127 1.39 15.08 5.91
N ASN A 128 1.12 16.37 6.08
CA ASN A 128 2.15 17.36 6.34
C ASN A 128 2.60 17.38 7.81
N ASP A 129 1.64 17.56 8.73
CA ASP A 129 1.94 17.93 10.12
C ASP A 129 2.36 16.75 10.99
N VAL A 130 1.94 15.55 10.63
CA VAL A 130 2.25 14.33 11.38
C VAL A 130 3.26 13.50 10.61
N ILE A 131 2.92 13.14 9.36
CA ILE A 131 3.69 12.15 8.61
C ILE A 131 4.98 12.75 8.09
N LEU A 132 4.89 13.76 7.22
CA LEU A 132 6.07 14.38 6.61
C LEU A 132 6.99 14.99 7.68
N LEU A 133 6.44 15.68 8.68
CA LEU A 133 7.23 16.18 9.80
C LEU A 133 7.96 15.05 10.54
N GLY A 134 7.26 14.00 10.97
CA GLY A 134 7.89 12.90 11.71
C GLY A 134 8.99 12.18 10.93
N LEU A 135 8.87 12.10 9.60
CA LEU A 135 9.85 11.46 8.72
C LEU A 135 11.07 12.35 8.41
N LEU A 136 10.86 13.66 8.22
CA LEU A 136 11.92 14.60 7.85
C LEU A 136 12.69 15.14 9.04
N LYS A 137 12.09 15.21 10.23
CA LYS A 137 12.71 15.79 11.41
C LYS A 137 14.06 15.13 11.78
N PRO A 138 14.23 13.79 11.77
CA PRO A 138 15.53 13.16 12.00
C PRO A 138 16.59 13.57 10.96
N ILE A 139 16.21 13.64 9.68
CA ILE A 139 17.09 14.06 8.56
C ILE A 139 17.51 15.51 8.74
N ALA A 140 16.56 16.41 8.94
CA ALA A 140 16.81 17.84 9.13
C ALA A 140 17.71 18.09 10.35
N TYR A 141 17.44 17.40 11.46
CA TYR A 141 18.23 17.51 12.68
C TYR A 141 19.69 17.09 12.45
N TYR A 142 19.90 15.94 11.81
CA TYR A 142 21.23 15.44 11.47
C TYR A 142 21.99 16.40 10.54
N ILE A 143 21.34 16.91 9.49
CA ILE A 143 21.93 17.89 8.56
C ILE A 143 22.32 19.18 9.29
N ARG A 144 21.49 19.67 10.21
CA ARG A 144 21.81 20.89 10.99
C ARG A 144 23.00 20.67 11.91
N LEU A 145 23.07 19.53 12.60
CA LEU A 145 24.20 19.20 13.45
C LEU A 145 25.52 19.15 12.66
N ASN A 146 25.53 18.46 11.52
CA ASN A 146 26.73 18.37 10.68
C ASN A 146 27.18 19.73 10.12
N ASN A 147 26.24 20.66 9.96
CA ASN A 147 26.51 22.02 9.49
C ASN A 147 26.74 23.03 10.63
N ASN A 148 26.89 22.58 11.88
CA ASN A 148 27.02 23.44 13.07
C ASN A 148 25.89 24.49 13.21
N LYS A 149 24.66 24.14 12.81
CA LYS A 149 23.46 24.99 12.94
C LYS A 149 22.63 24.57 14.15
N GLY A 150 21.90 25.52 14.73
CA GLY A 150 21.01 25.28 15.87
C GLY A 150 19.87 24.30 15.54
N THR A 151 19.59 23.38 16.45
CA THR A 151 18.60 22.29 16.29
C THR A 151 17.25 22.57 16.94
N GLU A 152 17.03 23.79 17.43
CA GLU A 152 15.79 24.18 18.10
C GLU A 152 14.65 24.42 17.09
N LYS A 153 13.40 24.18 17.54
CA LYS A 153 12.14 24.49 16.83
C LYS A 153 12.06 23.98 15.39
N LEU A 154 12.36 22.69 15.18
CA LEU A 154 12.15 22.00 13.90
C LEU A 154 10.66 21.68 13.68
N ASP A 155 9.86 22.68 13.32
CA ASP A 155 8.56 22.47 12.69
C ASP A 155 8.72 22.04 11.22
N ILE A 156 7.60 21.71 10.55
CA ILE A 156 7.66 21.20 9.17
C ILE A 156 8.29 22.21 8.21
N TYR A 157 7.97 23.51 8.35
CA TYR A 157 8.53 24.55 7.51
C TYR A 157 10.06 24.62 7.68
N ASN A 158 10.55 24.63 8.93
CA ASN A 158 11.97 24.65 9.25
C ASN A 158 12.71 23.38 8.80
N CYS A 159 12.05 22.22 8.82
CA CYS A 159 12.60 21.00 8.24
C CYS A 159 12.77 21.15 6.73
N ILE A 160 11.72 21.60 6.03
CA ILE A 160 11.74 21.81 4.57
C ILE A 160 12.82 22.83 4.17
N GLU A 161 12.93 23.97 4.87
CA GLU A 161 13.98 24.96 4.60
C GLU A 161 15.40 24.42 4.84
N THR A 162 15.56 23.53 5.82
CA THR A 162 16.85 22.85 6.04
C THR A 162 17.16 21.93 4.87
N LEU A 163 16.20 21.13 4.42
CA LEU A 163 16.38 20.21 3.31
C LEU A 163 16.62 20.94 1.99
N LYS A 164 15.97 22.09 1.74
CA LYS A 164 16.22 22.93 0.55
C LYS A 164 17.68 23.36 0.42
N SER A 165 18.37 23.55 1.55
CA SER A 165 19.79 23.91 1.53
C SER A 165 20.70 22.74 1.12
N ASN A 166 20.16 21.53 1.05
CA ASN A 166 20.81 20.35 0.50
C ASN A 166 20.23 20.04 -0.89
N LYS A 167 21.07 20.16 -1.94
CA LYS A 167 20.64 20.01 -3.34
C LYS A 167 19.94 18.68 -3.62
N ASP A 168 20.31 17.62 -2.90
CA ASP A 168 19.75 16.29 -3.13
C ASP A 168 18.25 16.24 -2.83
N PHE A 169 17.73 17.13 -1.95
CA PHE A 169 16.33 17.11 -1.51
C PHE A 169 15.43 18.15 -2.19
N GLU A 170 15.90 18.86 -3.22
CA GLU A 170 15.12 19.93 -3.89
C GLU A 170 13.73 19.45 -4.32
N ILE A 171 13.67 18.34 -5.07
CA ILE A 171 12.43 17.75 -5.59
C ILE A 171 11.42 17.41 -4.49
N LEU A 172 11.89 16.90 -3.34
CA LEU A 172 11.03 16.59 -2.19
C LEU A 172 10.43 17.88 -1.63
N THR A 173 11.24 18.93 -1.50
CA THR A 173 10.83 20.19 -0.88
C THR A 173 9.84 20.98 -1.75
N GLU A 174 9.89 20.84 -3.07
CA GLU A 174 8.92 21.46 -4.00
C GLU A 174 7.50 20.91 -3.84
N LYS A 175 7.34 19.69 -3.32
CA LYS A 175 6.02 19.08 -3.09
C LYS A 175 5.31 19.65 -1.85
N TYR A 176 6.05 20.27 -0.94
CA TYR A 176 5.48 20.94 0.22
C TYR A 176 4.95 22.33 -0.14
N ASN A 177 3.71 22.62 0.26
CA ASN A 177 3.09 23.92 0.03
C ASN A 177 2.59 24.52 1.35
N ASN A 178 3.36 25.50 1.85
CA ASN A 178 3.12 26.14 3.14
C ASN A 178 1.79 26.89 3.19
N THR A 179 1.45 27.65 2.14
CA THR A 179 0.19 28.41 2.05
C THR A 179 -1.01 27.47 2.11
N LEU A 180 -0.97 26.37 1.35
CA LEU A 180 -2.04 25.36 1.32
C LEU A 180 -2.21 24.69 2.69
N ARG A 181 -1.10 24.29 3.31
CA ARG A 181 -1.09 23.69 4.66
C ARG A 181 -1.67 24.66 5.70
N ASN A 182 -1.22 25.91 5.72
CA ASN A 182 -1.68 26.91 6.69
C ASN A 182 -3.14 27.28 6.50
N ALA A 183 -3.59 27.43 5.26
CA ALA A 183 -4.99 27.69 4.95
C ALA A 183 -5.88 26.57 5.54
N ILE A 184 -5.51 25.30 5.38
CA ILE A 184 -6.27 24.19 5.97
C ILE A 184 -6.22 24.23 7.50
N ALA A 185 -5.03 24.39 8.09
CA ALA A 185 -4.84 24.43 9.54
C ALA A 185 -5.63 25.54 10.25
N HIS A 186 -5.85 26.68 9.56
CA HIS A 186 -6.56 27.84 10.08
C HIS A 186 -8.02 27.96 9.58
N GLY A 187 -8.53 26.94 8.88
CA GLY A 187 -9.91 26.93 8.37
C GLY A 187 -10.18 27.87 7.18
N GLY A 188 -9.14 28.36 6.52
CA GLY A 188 -9.20 29.19 5.31
C GLY A 188 -9.49 28.42 4.03
N VAL A 189 -10.43 27.47 4.06
CA VAL A 189 -10.83 26.66 2.90
C VAL A 189 -12.23 27.06 2.45
N THR A 190 -12.38 27.45 1.19
CA THR A 190 -13.67 27.79 0.58
C THR A 190 -13.92 26.91 -0.64
N PHE A 191 -15.09 26.30 -0.69
CA PHE A 191 -15.54 25.48 -1.83
C PHE A 191 -16.41 26.31 -2.76
N GLU A 192 -16.07 26.31 -4.05
CA GLU A 192 -16.82 26.95 -5.14
C GLU A 192 -17.13 25.92 -6.22
N SER A 193 -17.93 26.30 -7.22
CA SER A 193 -18.25 25.41 -8.35
C SER A 193 -16.97 24.95 -9.05
N SER A 194 -16.72 23.64 -9.06
CA SER A 194 -15.52 22.99 -9.63
C SER A 194 -14.14 23.46 -9.08
N LYS A 195 -14.10 24.31 -8.04
CA LYS A 195 -12.87 24.97 -7.55
C LYS A 195 -12.81 25.02 -6.02
N ILE A 196 -11.59 25.04 -5.49
CA ILE A 196 -11.31 25.14 -4.06
C ILE A 196 -10.29 26.24 -3.84
N LYS A 197 -10.62 27.20 -2.98
CA LYS A 197 -9.76 28.31 -2.60
C LYS A 197 -9.17 28.07 -1.21
N PHE A 198 -7.87 28.29 -1.11
CA PHE A 198 -7.10 28.17 0.11
C PHE A 198 -6.50 29.54 0.42
N LYS A 199 -6.96 30.17 1.50
CA LYS A 199 -6.54 31.51 1.93
C LYS A 199 -5.71 31.42 3.20
N ASP A 200 -4.46 31.86 3.10
CA ASP A 200 -3.62 32.20 4.25
C ASP A 200 -3.65 33.73 4.47
N LYS A 201 -2.98 34.25 5.51
CA LYS A 201 -2.97 35.66 5.91
C LYS A 201 -2.70 36.66 4.77
N LYS A 202 -1.92 36.26 3.75
CA LYS A 202 -1.52 37.13 2.63
C LYS A 202 -1.75 36.52 1.25
N ASP A 203 -1.81 35.20 1.13
CA ASP A 203 -1.84 34.50 -0.15
C ASP A 203 -3.12 33.70 -0.34
N ILE A 204 -3.59 33.65 -1.58
CA ILE A 204 -4.72 32.83 -2.01
C ILE A 204 -4.23 31.89 -3.10
N GLN A 205 -4.47 30.59 -2.91
CA GLN A 205 -4.25 29.59 -3.94
C GLN A 205 -5.60 28.96 -4.32
N GLU A 206 -5.78 28.75 -5.62
CA GLU A 206 -7.01 28.18 -6.17
C GLU A 206 -6.68 26.93 -6.98
N TYR A 207 -7.43 25.87 -6.75
CA TYR A 207 -7.28 24.61 -7.47
C TYR A 207 -8.62 24.14 -8.01
N HIS A 208 -8.63 23.61 -9.23
CA HIS A 208 -9.71 22.72 -9.64
C HIS A 208 -9.73 21.47 -8.74
N SER A 209 -10.91 20.94 -8.46
CA SER A 209 -11.11 19.75 -7.60
C SER A 209 -10.23 18.57 -8.01
N SER A 210 -10.14 18.28 -9.30
CA SER A 210 -9.28 17.23 -9.85
C SER A 210 -7.79 17.48 -9.59
N ASN A 211 -7.33 18.72 -9.73
CA ASN A 211 -5.94 19.11 -9.48
C ASN A 211 -5.59 19.01 -7.99
N TYR A 212 -6.52 19.36 -7.10
CA TYR A 212 -6.30 19.22 -5.66
C TYR A 212 -6.21 17.74 -5.23
N ILE A 213 -7.07 16.87 -5.77
CA ILE A 213 -6.97 15.42 -5.54
C ILE A 213 -5.63 14.88 -6.02
N LYS A 214 -5.14 15.33 -7.20
CA LYS A 214 -3.82 14.96 -7.69
C LYS A 214 -2.72 15.40 -6.72
N LYS A 215 -2.77 16.62 -6.18
CA LYS A 215 -1.83 17.08 -5.15
C LYS A 215 -1.85 16.23 -3.88
N PHE A 216 -3.04 15.80 -3.45
CA PHE A 216 -3.16 14.87 -2.32
C PHE A 216 -2.51 13.52 -2.64
N ASP A 217 -2.83 12.92 -3.79
CA ASP A 217 -2.28 11.64 -4.20
C ASP A 217 -0.75 11.71 -4.36
N GLU A 218 -0.22 12.79 -4.91
CA GLU A 218 1.22 13.07 -5.02
C GLU A 218 1.89 13.14 -3.65
N LEU A 219 1.31 13.85 -2.68
CA LEU A 219 1.87 13.92 -1.33
C LEU A 219 1.87 12.55 -0.64
N VAL A 220 0.81 11.74 -0.84
CA VAL A 220 0.74 10.34 -0.39
C VAL A 220 1.89 9.53 -1.00
N ASP A 221 2.16 9.70 -2.30
CA ASP A 221 3.25 9.00 -2.99
C ASP A 221 4.63 9.42 -2.48
N CYS A 222 4.80 10.69 -2.14
CA CYS A 222 6.04 11.22 -1.55
C CYS A 222 6.31 10.62 -0.17
N VAL A 223 5.33 10.63 0.73
CA VAL A 223 5.54 10.07 2.09
C VAL A 223 5.69 8.56 2.07
N ASN A 224 5.01 7.86 1.15
CA ASN A 224 5.22 6.42 0.96
C ASN A 224 6.64 6.13 0.48
N ALA A 225 7.20 6.94 -0.42
CA ALA A 225 8.58 6.81 -0.89
C ALA A 225 9.60 6.98 0.25
N ILE A 226 9.42 7.98 1.11
CA ILE A 226 10.30 8.22 2.26
C ILE A 226 10.22 7.04 3.25
N VAL A 227 9.01 6.58 3.59
CA VAL A 227 8.85 5.41 4.47
C VAL A 227 9.43 4.15 3.84
N PHE A 228 9.30 3.99 2.53
CA PHE A 228 9.88 2.85 1.83
C PHE A 228 11.41 2.85 1.97
N ALA A 229 12.07 3.97 1.70
CA ALA A 229 13.52 4.11 1.86
C ALA A 229 13.96 3.79 3.30
N TYR A 230 13.28 4.34 4.31
CA TYR A 230 13.56 4.00 5.71
C TYR A 230 13.42 2.50 6.00
N LYS A 231 12.30 1.88 5.61
CA LYS A 231 12.05 0.45 5.86
C LYS A 231 13.12 -0.41 5.18
N LYS A 232 13.41 -0.14 3.91
CA LYS A 232 14.39 -0.86 3.12
C LYS A 232 15.76 -0.83 3.79
N ILE A 233 16.25 0.36 4.15
CA ILE A 233 17.54 0.54 4.83
C ILE A 233 17.56 -0.14 6.20
N LEU A 234 16.52 0.05 7.01
CA LEU A 234 16.43 -0.56 8.34
C LEU A 234 16.47 -2.09 8.27
N PHE A 235 15.86 -2.70 7.25
CA PHE A 235 15.91 -4.14 7.04
C PHE A 235 17.22 -4.60 6.39
N GLN A 236 17.74 -3.88 5.40
CA GLN A 236 19.00 -4.23 4.74
C GLN A 236 20.16 -4.27 5.74
N TYR A 237 20.22 -3.30 6.65
CA TYR A 237 21.29 -3.17 7.64
C TYR A 237 20.90 -3.63 9.05
N LEU A 238 19.80 -4.38 9.22
CA LEU A 238 19.32 -4.86 10.53
C LEU A 238 20.43 -5.54 11.34
N ASP A 239 21.15 -6.49 10.71
CA ASP A 239 22.26 -7.23 11.34
C ASP A 239 23.40 -6.30 11.82
N GLU A 240 23.61 -5.16 11.16
CA GLU A 240 24.64 -4.19 11.54
C GLU A 240 24.17 -3.26 12.66
N LEU A 241 22.92 -2.79 12.58
CA LEU A 241 22.28 -1.98 13.62
C LEU A 241 22.24 -2.74 14.95
N GLU A 242 21.95 -4.04 14.93
CA GLU A 242 21.99 -4.91 16.10
C GLU A 242 23.39 -5.00 16.72
N LYS A 243 24.46 -5.12 15.91
CA LYS A 243 25.85 -5.11 16.40
C LYS A 243 26.18 -3.80 17.13
N TYR A 244 25.59 -2.70 16.70
CA TYR A 244 25.77 -1.39 17.32
C TYR A 244 24.79 -1.10 18.46
N LYS A 245 23.93 -2.07 18.83
CA LYS A 245 22.87 -1.93 19.85
C LYS A 245 21.90 -0.78 19.54
N ILE A 246 21.66 -0.54 18.25
CA ILE A 246 20.72 0.47 17.78
C ILE A 246 19.36 -0.19 17.66
N SER A 247 18.36 0.33 18.40
CA SER A 247 16.99 -0.14 18.26
C SER A 247 16.41 0.35 16.94
N ILE A 248 15.59 -0.50 16.31
CA ILE A 248 14.76 -0.11 15.19
C ILE A 248 13.43 0.45 15.74
N PRO A 249 12.85 1.47 15.08
CA PRO A 249 11.56 2.01 15.47
C PRO A 249 10.47 0.93 15.58
N SER A 250 9.66 1.02 16.64
CA SER A 250 8.71 -0.04 16.99
C SER A 250 7.61 -0.20 15.94
N SER A 251 7.23 0.89 15.28
CA SER A 251 6.20 0.90 14.23
C SER A 251 6.63 0.12 12.99
N VAL A 252 7.92 0.15 12.62
CA VAL A 252 8.46 -0.61 11.47
C VAL A 252 8.35 -2.11 11.75
N MET A 253 8.76 -2.52 12.96
CA MET A 253 8.68 -3.91 13.40
C MET A 253 7.24 -4.40 13.58
N GLU A 254 6.33 -3.53 14.04
CA GLU A 254 4.91 -3.83 14.13
C GLU A 254 4.32 -4.11 12.73
N ILE A 255 4.68 -3.32 11.72
CA ILE A 255 4.21 -3.57 10.34
C ILE A 255 4.76 -4.91 9.85
N GLU A 256 6.04 -5.20 10.05
CA GLU A 256 6.63 -6.48 9.67
C GLU A 256 5.93 -7.68 10.35
N LEU A 257 5.62 -7.55 11.64
CA LEU A 257 4.84 -8.54 12.39
C LEU A 257 3.47 -8.78 11.74
N ARG A 258 2.75 -7.71 11.37
CA ARG A 258 1.45 -7.79 10.70
C ARG A 258 1.56 -8.54 9.38
N PHE A 259 2.58 -8.25 8.56
CA PHE A 259 2.78 -8.93 7.27
C PHE A 259 3.06 -10.43 7.42
N LYS A 260 3.83 -10.84 8.44
CA LYS A 260 4.14 -12.25 8.72
C LYS A 260 2.99 -13.00 9.39
N ALA A 261 2.27 -12.36 10.31
CA ALA A 261 1.29 -13.00 11.18
C ALA A 261 -0.16 -12.95 10.67
N ASN A 262 -0.55 -11.90 9.94
CA ASN A 262 -1.93 -11.76 9.47
C ASN A 262 -2.27 -12.85 8.43
N HIS A 263 -3.51 -13.33 8.48
CA HIS A 263 -4.07 -14.24 7.50
C HIS A 263 -5.60 -14.08 7.42
N TYR A 264 -6.26 -14.84 6.55
CA TYR A 264 -7.68 -14.65 6.19
C TYR A 264 -8.69 -14.59 7.37
N ALA A 265 -8.31 -15.06 8.55
CA ALA A 265 -9.14 -15.08 9.75
C ALA A 265 -8.42 -14.58 11.01
N TRP A 266 -7.24 -13.97 10.89
CA TRP A 266 -6.48 -13.41 12.00
C TRP A 266 -5.85 -12.09 11.55
N GLU A 267 -6.29 -11.01 12.17
CA GLU A 267 -5.91 -9.66 11.79
C GLU A 267 -5.48 -8.88 13.03
N ILE A 268 -4.22 -8.48 13.08
CA ILE A 268 -3.70 -7.53 14.06
C ILE A 268 -4.22 -6.14 13.69
N LEU A 269 -5.09 -5.59 14.53
CA LEU A 269 -5.67 -4.25 14.35
C LEU A 269 -4.75 -3.18 14.93
N HIS A 270 -4.24 -3.43 16.13
CA HIS A 270 -3.47 -2.46 16.90
C HIS A 270 -2.55 -3.17 17.88
N SER A 271 -1.46 -2.50 18.26
CA SER A 271 -0.57 -2.97 19.32
C SER A 271 0.13 -1.82 20.02
N TYR A 272 0.54 -2.07 21.26
CA TYR A 272 1.23 -1.10 22.11
C TYR A 272 2.06 -1.80 23.19
N ASP A 273 3.08 -1.10 23.64
CA ASP A 273 3.94 -1.52 24.74
C ASP A 273 3.23 -1.26 26.08
N ASN A 274 3.36 -2.20 27.02
CA ASN A 274 2.82 -2.07 28.37
C ASN A 274 3.85 -2.58 29.40
N ILE A 275 3.84 -2.00 30.60
CA ILE A 275 4.66 -2.46 31.73
C ILE A 275 3.74 -3.18 32.71
N ILE A 276 4.13 -4.39 33.10
CA ILE A 276 3.45 -5.21 34.10
C ILE A 276 4.41 -5.53 35.26
N SER A 277 3.90 -6.06 36.37
CA SER A 277 4.72 -6.42 37.53
C SER A 277 5.88 -7.38 37.20
N ASN A 278 5.71 -8.23 36.19
CA ASN A 278 6.71 -9.21 35.75
C ASN A 278 7.51 -8.76 34.51
N GLY A 279 7.60 -7.44 34.26
CA GLY A 279 8.42 -6.85 33.19
C GLY A 279 7.61 -6.27 32.03
N ASN A 280 8.17 -6.34 30.82
CA ASN A 280 7.58 -5.72 29.64
C ASN A 280 6.57 -6.66 28.99
N GLN A 281 5.40 -6.15 28.62
CA GLN A 281 4.36 -6.87 27.91
C GLN A 281 4.02 -6.18 26.59
N TYR A 282 3.87 -6.97 25.53
CA TYR A 282 3.35 -6.47 24.27
C TYR A 282 1.86 -6.77 24.15
N ASN A 283 1.04 -5.74 24.04
CA ASN A 283 -0.41 -5.88 23.93
C ASN A 283 -0.83 -5.82 22.46
N ILE A 284 -1.61 -6.80 22.03
CA ILE A 284 -2.09 -6.91 20.65
C ILE A 284 -3.62 -7.02 20.64
N LEU A 285 -4.26 -6.10 19.93
CA LEU A 285 -5.68 -6.18 19.60
C LEU A 285 -5.85 -6.94 18.28
N ILE A 286 -6.56 -8.07 18.36
CA ILE A 286 -6.82 -8.98 17.24
C ILE A 286 -8.30 -8.93 16.86
N LYS A 287 -8.57 -9.04 15.57
CA LYS A 287 -9.86 -9.45 15.02
C LYS A 287 -9.75 -10.83 14.39
N THR A 288 -10.68 -11.73 14.72
CA THR A 288 -10.68 -13.09 14.19
C THR A 288 -12.05 -13.59 13.78
N ASN A 289 -12.05 -14.42 12.74
CA ASN A 289 -13.20 -15.17 12.24
C ASN A 289 -13.00 -16.70 12.35
N LEU A 290 -11.99 -17.14 13.11
CA LEU A 290 -11.73 -18.55 13.39
C LEU A 290 -12.87 -19.14 14.25
N ASN A 291 -13.16 -20.43 14.05
CA ASN A 291 -14.25 -21.12 14.73
C ASN A 291 -13.77 -22.14 15.77
N SER A 292 -12.46 -22.42 15.82
CA SER A 292 -11.86 -23.42 16.70
C SER A 292 -10.77 -22.86 17.60
N ARG A 293 -10.71 -23.37 18.84
CA ARG A 293 -9.69 -22.96 19.82
C ARG A 293 -8.31 -23.40 19.38
N LYS A 294 -8.21 -24.55 18.71
CA LYS A 294 -6.96 -25.08 18.14
C LYS A 294 -6.29 -24.07 17.20
N PHE A 295 -7.02 -23.55 16.21
CA PHE A 295 -6.44 -22.62 15.25
C PHE A 295 -6.20 -21.23 15.85
N MET A 296 -7.03 -20.78 16.79
CA MET A 296 -6.76 -19.55 17.53
C MET A 296 -5.46 -19.62 18.34
N ASN A 297 -5.29 -20.70 19.12
CA ASN A 297 -4.07 -20.90 19.90
C ASN A 297 -2.85 -20.98 19.00
N PHE A 298 -2.96 -21.62 17.83
CA PHE A 298 -1.89 -21.65 16.84
C PHE A 298 -1.56 -20.25 16.32
N SER A 299 -2.55 -19.45 15.90
CA SER A 299 -2.31 -18.11 15.37
C SER A 299 -1.67 -17.20 16.43
N ALA A 300 -2.15 -17.24 17.67
CA ALA A 300 -1.54 -16.48 18.78
C ALA A 300 -0.09 -16.93 19.06
N ALA A 301 0.16 -18.23 19.13
CA ALA A 301 1.51 -18.77 19.32
C ALA A 301 2.45 -18.38 18.18
N TYR A 302 1.98 -18.47 16.94
CA TYR A 302 2.74 -18.05 15.77
C TYR A 302 3.04 -16.55 15.79
N THR A 303 2.08 -15.69 16.15
CA THR A 303 2.30 -14.25 16.32
C THR A 303 3.34 -13.98 17.40
N ALA A 304 3.27 -14.65 18.56
CA ALA A 304 4.25 -14.48 19.64
C ALA A 304 5.66 -14.94 19.23
N ILE A 305 5.77 -16.07 18.52
CA ILE A 305 7.05 -16.54 17.94
C ILE A 305 7.62 -15.53 16.95
N THR A 306 6.76 -14.99 16.09
CA THR A 306 7.17 -14.00 15.10
C THR A 306 7.67 -12.72 15.78
N LEU A 307 6.96 -12.26 16.81
CA LEU A 307 7.38 -11.10 17.61
C LEU A 307 8.73 -11.36 18.29
N GLU A 308 8.92 -12.52 18.92
CA GLU A 308 10.19 -12.88 19.57
C GLU A 308 11.36 -12.95 18.57
N LYS A 309 11.10 -13.36 17.33
CA LYS A 309 12.13 -13.34 16.26
C LYS A 309 12.44 -11.92 15.77
N LEU A 310 11.46 -11.03 15.76
CA LEU A 310 11.64 -9.64 15.33
C LEU A 310 12.28 -8.77 16.41
N LEU A 311 11.95 -9.02 17.68
CA LEU A 311 12.35 -8.23 18.84
C LEU A 311 12.82 -9.18 19.97
N PRO A 312 13.96 -9.87 19.79
CA PRO A 312 14.42 -10.89 20.72
C PRO A 312 14.69 -10.30 22.10
N ASN A 313 14.23 -10.99 23.14
CA ASN A 313 14.42 -10.60 24.55
C ASN A 313 13.83 -9.24 24.97
N LYS A 314 13.04 -8.56 24.11
CA LYS A 314 12.46 -7.26 24.45
C LYS A 314 11.30 -7.34 25.45
N TYR A 315 10.47 -8.37 25.32
CA TYR A 315 9.27 -8.57 26.12
C TYR A 315 9.32 -9.87 26.92
N ASN A 316 8.63 -9.90 28.05
CA ASN A 316 8.43 -11.07 28.90
C ASN A 316 7.14 -11.82 28.53
N ASN A 317 6.13 -11.07 28.08
CA ASN A 317 4.79 -11.60 27.82
C ASN A 317 4.16 -10.94 26.58
N VAL A 318 3.30 -11.68 25.88
CA VAL A 318 2.41 -11.14 24.85
C VAL A 318 0.97 -11.35 25.29
N PHE A 319 0.20 -10.27 25.33
CA PHE A 319 -1.21 -10.30 25.65
C PHE A 319 -2.06 -10.01 24.42
N PHE A 320 -2.95 -10.95 24.09
CA PHE A 320 -3.88 -10.84 22.98
C PHE A 320 -5.26 -10.49 23.51
N GLN A 321 -5.78 -9.33 23.12
CA GLN A 321 -7.20 -9.01 23.23
C GLN A 321 -7.87 -9.38 21.92
N ILE A 322 -8.80 -10.31 21.93
CA ILE A 322 -9.32 -10.95 20.72
C ILE A 322 -10.81 -10.61 20.55
N LYS A 323 -11.11 -9.88 19.47
CA LYS A 323 -12.46 -9.59 19.01
C LYS A 323 -12.90 -10.67 18.01
N THR A 324 -13.95 -11.41 18.36
CA THR A 324 -14.59 -12.36 17.44
C THR A 324 -15.86 -11.75 16.87
N LYS A 325 -16.32 -12.24 15.71
CA LYS A 325 -17.63 -11.86 15.15
C LYS A 325 -18.82 -12.38 15.97
N TYR A 326 -18.61 -13.30 16.92
CA TYR A 326 -19.67 -14.21 17.40
C TYR A 326 -19.88 -14.27 18.92
N SER A 327 -19.17 -13.48 19.75
CA SER A 327 -19.25 -13.60 21.23
C SER A 327 -18.59 -12.44 22.01
N MET A 328 -18.57 -12.57 23.35
CA MET A 328 -17.80 -11.75 24.30
C MET A 328 -16.33 -11.58 23.88
N PRO A 329 -15.67 -10.47 24.28
CA PRO A 329 -14.23 -10.31 24.15
C PRO A 329 -13.50 -11.50 24.79
N CYS A 330 -12.64 -12.16 24.02
CA CYS A 330 -11.77 -13.21 24.52
C CYS A 330 -10.34 -12.68 24.64
N TRP A 331 -9.52 -13.37 25.43
CA TRP A 331 -8.12 -12.99 25.59
C TRP A 331 -7.24 -14.22 25.74
N GLN A 332 -5.96 -14.02 25.44
CA GLN A 332 -4.94 -15.04 25.57
C GLN A 332 -3.63 -14.39 25.99
N SER A 333 -2.85 -15.08 26.82
CA SER A 333 -1.51 -14.64 27.19
C SER A 333 -0.48 -15.70 26.77
N ILE A 334 0.70 -15.26 26.37
CA ILE A 334 1.81 -16.12 26.00
C ILE A 334 3.09 -15.62 26.67
N SER A 335 3.65 -16.44 27.56
CA SER A 335 4.93 -16.17 28.20
C SER A 335 6.06 -16.42 27.20
N LEU A 336 6.79 -15.36 26.86
CA LEU A 336 7.94 -15.43 25.94
C LEU A 336 9.14 -16.10 26.61
N GLU A 337 9.25 -16.02 27.93
CA GLU A 337 10.24 -16.78 28.69
C GLU A 337 10.03 -18.30 28.51
N LYS A 338 8.80 -18.79 28.73
CA LYS A 338 8.47 -20.20 28.48
C LYS A 338 8.65 -20.57 27.00
N LEU A 339 8.37 -19.66 26.07
CA LEU A 339 8.64 -19.89 24.65
C LEU A 339 10.15 -20.11 24.39
N ARG A 340 11.03 -19.28 24.98
CA ARG A 340 12.49 -19.46 24.89
C ARG A 340 12.94 -20.76 25.52
N GLU A 341 12.36 -21.14 26.66
CA GLU A 341 12.63 -22.42 27.31
C GLU A 341 12.23 -23.62 26.46
N HIS A 342 11.09 -23.53 25.77
CA HIS A 342 10.64 -24.55 24.82
C HIS A 342 11.67 -24.74 23.68
N TYR A 343 12.20 -23.65 23.13
CA TYR A 343 13.26 -23.73 22.10
C TYR A 343 14.59 -24.28 22.64
N LYS A 344 14.82 -24.25 23.96
CA LYS A 344 15.94 -24.94 24.62
C LYS A 344 15.68 -26.42 24.89
N GLY A 345 14.54 -26.97 24.43
CA GLY A 345 14.17 -28.38 24.61
C GLY A 345 13.47 -28.69 25.93
N LYS A 346 13.10 -27.68 26.74
CA LYS A 346 12.34 -27.91 27.97
C LYS A 346 10.87 -28.21 27.65
N ASN A 347 10.27 -29.14 28.40
CA ASN A 347 8.84 -29.43 28.30
C ASN A 347 8.03 -28.42 29.11
N VAL A 348 7.60 -27.33 28.47
CA VAL A 348 6.87 -26.23 29.09
C VAL A 348 5.59 -25.89 28.33
N THR A 349 4.53 -25.57 29.06
CA THR A 349 3.26 -25.08 28.48
C THR A 349 3.39 -23.60 28.17
N ILE A 350 3.43 -23.26 26.87
CA ILE A 350 3.69 -21.90 26.37
C ILE A 350 2.44 -21.00 26.46
N THR A 351 1.24 -21.58 26.51
CA THR A 351 -0.03 -20.85 26.54
C THR A 351 -1.06 -21.50 27.44
N ASP A 352 -1.83 -20.68 28.16
CA ASP A 352 -3.01 -21.10 28.93
C ASP A 352 -4.26 -21.31 28.04
N GLY A 353 -4.13 -21.06 26.74
CA GLY A 353 -5.21 -21.11 25.76
C GLY A 353 -6.10 -19.86 25.77
N ALA A 354 -6.92 -19.70 24.73
CA ALA A 354 -7.87 -18.61 24.65
C ALA A 354 -9.00 -18.74 25.69
N MET A 355 -9.07 -17.77 26.60
CA MET A 355 -10.10 -17.65 27.64
C MET A 355 -11.39 -17.07 27.05
N PHE A 356 -12.54 -17.54 27.54
CA PHE A 356 -13.88 -17.10 27.11
C PHE A 356 -14.19 -17.32 25.62
N PHE A 357 -13.48 -18.24 24.95
CA PHE A 357 -13.78 -18.62 23.58
C PHE A 357 -14.71 -19.83 23.51
N ASP A 358 -15.93 -19.61 23.00
CA ASP A 358 -16.90 -20.68 22.76
C ASP A 358 -16.68 -21.32 21.39
N GLU A 359 -16.04 -22.49 21.38
CA GLU A 359 -15.79 -23.25 20.16
C GLU A 359 -17.09 -23.71 19.50
N LYS A 360 -17.19 -23.50 18.18
CA LYS A 360 -18.40 -23.87 17.43
C LYS A 360 -18.42 -25.36 17.12
N PHE A 361 -19.63 -25.92 17.04
CA PHE A 361 -19.84 -27.26 16.52
C PHE A 361 -19.24 -27.38 15.10
N PHE A 362 -18.39 -28.38 14.88
CA PHE A 362 -17.55 -28.55 13.68
C PHE A 362 -16.59 -27.38 13.37
N GLY A 363 -16.22 -26.55 14.35
CA GLY A 363 -15.34 -25.39 14.17
C GLY A 363 -14.03 -25.74 13.45
N VAL A 364 -13.35 -26.79 13.91
CA VAL A 364 -12.11 -27.29 13.30
C VAL A 364 -12.29 -27.65 11.82
N ARG A 365 -13.37 -28.38 11.48
CA ARG A 365 -13.65 -28.77 10.08
C ARG A 365 -13.95 -27.55 9.20
N ARG A 366 -14.71 -26.58 9.72
CA ARG A 366 -15.03 -25.33 9.01
C ARG A 366 -13.79 -24.50 8.74
N ASP A 367 -12.93 -24.35 9.74
CA ASP A 367 -11.66 -23.64 9.58
C ASP A 367 -10.76 -24.37 8.58
N HIS A 368 -10.60 -25.70 8.69
CA HIS A 368 -9.85 -26.49 7.70
C HIS A 368 -10.35 -26.27 6.26
N LEU A 369 -11.66 -26.29 6.03
CA LEU A 369 -12.23 -26.03 4.70
C LEU A 369 -11.90 -24.60 4.20
N ARG A 370 -11.92 -23.60 5.09
CA ARG A 370 -11.54 -22.23 4.75
C ARG A 370 -10.05 -22.12 4.43
N ILE A 371 -9.18 -22.80 5.20
CA ILE A 371 -7.74 -22.88 4.95
C ILE A 371 -7.47 -23.51 3.58
N ILE A 372 -8.11 -24.63 3.28
CA ILE A 372 -7.96 -25.32 1.99
C ILE A 372 -8.42 -24.39 0.86
N LYS A 373 -9.58 -23.74 1.00
CA LYS A 373 -10.06 -22.77 0.01
C LYS A 373 -9.08 -21.60 -0.16
N SER A 374 -8.61 -20.99 0.92
CA SER A 374 -7.65 -19.88 0.82
C SER A 374 -6.37 -20.33 0.13
N PHE A 375 -5.83 -21.49 0.47
CA PHE A 375 -4.68 -22.06 -0.22
C PHE A 375 -4.91 -22.27 -1.72
N PHE A 376 -6.04 -22.86 -2.12
CA PHE A 376 -6.32 -23.10 -3.54
C PHE A 376 -6.55 -21.80 -4.32
N PHE A 377 -7.23 -20.81 -3.75
CA PHE A 377 -7.52 -19.56 -4.45
C PHE A 377 -6.36 -18.56 -4.42
N GLN A 378 -5.53 -18.56 -3.37
CA GLN A 378 -4.37 -17.66 -3.22
C GLN A 378 -3.12 -18.20 -3.92
N ASN A 379 -2.97 -19.53 -4.06
CA ASN A 379 -1.86 -20.14 -4.81
C ASN A 379 -2.13 -20.28 -6.30
N LEU A 380 -3.29 -19.86 -6.81
CA LEU A 380 -3.42 -19.68 -8.25
C LEU A 380 -2.47 -18.55 -8.61
N PRO A 381 -1.36 -18.82 -9.34
CA PRO A 381 -0.58 -17.73 -9.84
C PRO A 381 -1.55 -16.85 -10.64
N GLU A 382 -1.61 -15.56 -10.32
CA GLU A 382 -1.74 -14.58 -11.40
C GLU A 382 -0.57 -14.89 -12.33
N LYS A 383 -0.77 -15.86 -13.22
CA LYS A 383 0.17 -16.28 -14.25
C LYS A 383 0.49 -14.98 -14.96
N GLY A 384 1.72 -14.48 -14.80
CA GLY A 384 2.21 -13.16 -15.21
C GLY A 384 1.46 -12.63 -16.41
N SER A 385 0.28 -12.05 -16.15
CA SER A 385 -0.60 -11.67 -17.23
C SER A 385 -0.03 -10.36 -17.67
N LYS A 386 0.59 -10.37 -18.85
CA LYS A 386 1.25 -9.21 -19.47
C LYS A 386 0.34 -7.95 -19.50
N PHE A 387 -0.96 -8.13 -19.30
CA PHE A 387 -1.91 -7.06 -18.97
C PHE A 387 -2.75 -7.42 -17.75
N LYS A 388 -3.12 -6.41 -16.96
CA LYS A 388 -3.98 -6.54 -15.76
C LYS A 388 -5.17 -5.58 -15.85
N LEU A 389 -6.32 -6.03 -15.34
CA LEU A 389 -7.54 -5.24 -15.27
C LEU A 389 -7.57 -4.43 -13.97
N ARG A 390 -7.81 -3.12 -14.07
CA ARG A 390 -7.93 -2.25 -12.89
C ARG A 390 -9.38 -1.96 -12.50
N TYR A 391 -10.23 -1.73 -13.51
CA TYR A 391 -11.59 -1.24 -13.28
C TYR A 391 -12.54 -1.66 -14.39
N ILE A 392 -13.82 -1.87 -14.03
CA ILE A 392 -14.96 -2.08 -14.95
C ILE A 392 -16.16 -1.26 -14.45
N LYS A 393 -16.62 -0.31 -15.29
CA LYS A 393 -17.98 0.26 -15.27
C LYS A 393 -18.85 -0.58 -16.19
N HIS A 394 -19.96 -1.09 -15.68
CA HIS A 394 -20.90 -1.81 -16.53
C HIS A 394 -22.32 -1.69 -16.01
N HIS A 395 -23.25 -1.89 -16.92
CA HIS A 395 -24.66 -2.08 -16.61
C HIS A 395 -25.24 -3.13 -17.56
N SER A 396 -26.51 -3.46 -17.36
CA SER A 396 -27.19 -4.50 -18.10
C SER A 396 -28.46 -3.94 -18.72
N LYS A 397 -28.69 -4.23 -20.01
CA LYS A 397 -29.98 -4.02 -20.67
C LYS A 397 -30.77 -5.34 -20.66
N LYS A 398 -32.00 -5.32 -21.20
CA LYS A 398 -32.93 -6.47 -21.17
C LYS A 398 -32.26 -7.79 -21.58
N ASP A 399 -31.52 -7.78 -22.69
CA ASP A 399 -31.00 -8.98 -23.36
C ASP A 399 -29.48 -9.00 -23.56
N TYR A 400 -28.75 -8.02 -23.01
CA TYR A 400 -27.29 -7.95 -23.13
C TYR A 400 -26.64 -7.06 -22.08
N ASN A 401 -25.35 -7.24 -21.87
CA ASN A 401 -24.53 -6.42 -21.00
C ASN A 401 -23.78 -5.33 -21.78
N VAL A 402 -23.60 -4.18 -21.13
CA VAL A 402 -22.84 -3.03 -21.61
C VAL A 402 -21.68 -2.80 -20.66
N ILE A 403 -20.46 -3.01 -21.14
CA ILE A 403 -19.24 -2.58 -20.44
C ILE A 403 -18.93 -1.18 -20.96
N GLU A 404 -19.44 -0.18 -20.23
CA GLU A 404 -19.28 1.23 -20.60
C GLU A 404 -17.81 1.60 -20.69
N ASN A 405 -17.05 1.27 -19.65
CA ASN A 405 -15.62 1.53 -19.54
C ASN A 405 -14.95 0.38 -18.80
N ALA A 406 -13.86 -0.15 -19.34
CA ALA A 406 -12.92 -0.98 -18.61
C ALA A 406 -11.52 -0.42 -18.81
N SER A 407 -10.68 -0.47 -17.77
CA SER A 407 -9.30 0.00 -17.86
C SER A 407 -8.35 -1.14 -17.57
N ILE A 408 -7.42 -1.36 -18.49
CA ILE A 408 -6.32 -2.30 -18.34
C ILE A 408 -5.00 -1.55 -18.42
N PHE A 409 -3.99 -2.06 -17.73
CA PHE A 409 -2.61 -1.64 -17.96
C PHE A 409 -1.78 -2.81 -18.45
N ILE A 410 -0.76 -2.51 -19.22
CA ILE A 410 0.21 -3.47 -19.73
C ILE A 410 1.48 -3.31 -18.91
N ASP A 411 2.04 -4.44 -18.52
CA ASP A 411 3.32 -4.48 -17.85
C ASP A 411 4.42 -4.48 -18.90
N ALA A 412 4.99 -3.30 -19.18
CA ALA A 412 5.91 -3.08 -20.29
C ALA A 412 7.17 -3.96 -20.20
N GLU A 413 7.62 -4.26 -18.99
CA GLU A 413 8.81 -5.09 -18.71
C GLU A 413 8.60 -6.56 -19.11
N LEU A 414 7.34 -7.01 -19.27
CA LEU A 414 6.99 -8.37 -19.65
C LEU A 414 6.67 -8.53 -21.16
N ILE A 415 6.83 -7.46 -21.95
CA ILE A 415 6.56 -7.47 -23.39
C ILE A 415 7.80 -7.97 -24.14
N GLU A 416 7.62 -8.98 -25.00
CA GLU A 416 8.68 -9.49 -25.88
C GLU A 416 8.63 -8.82 -27.26
N GLU A 417 7.49 -8.24 -27.60
CA GLU A 417 7.23 -7.56 -28.85
C GLU A 417 8.00 -6.23 -28.98
N ASN A 418 8.35 -5.87 -30.22
CA ASN A 418 9.13 -4.67 -30.53
C ASN A 418 8.42 -3.36 -30.13
N THR A 419 7.09 -3.36 -30.02
CA THR A 419 6.28 -2.22 -29.58
C THR A 419 5.08 -2.68 -28.75
N ILE A 420 4.59 -1.80 -27.87
CA ILE A 420 3.36 -2.03 -27.09
C ILE A 420 2.14 -2.17 -28.02
N GLU A 421 2.13 -1.44 -29.13
CA GLU A 421 1.04 -1.54 -30.11
C GLU A 421 0.97 -2.93 -30.75
N ASP A 422 2.12 -3.50 -31.15
CA ASP A 422 2.17 -4.85 -31.71
C ASP A 422 1.70 -5.90 -30.71
N PHE A 423 2.06 -5.72 -29.44
CA PHE A 423 1.53 -6.55 -28.37
C PHE A 423 0.00 -6.47 -28.28
N VAL A 424 -0.58 -5.26 -28.31
CA VAL A 424 -2.03 -5.05 -28.27
C VAL A 424 -2.72 -5.63 -29.51
N ARG A 425 -2.15 -5.44 -30.71
CA ARG A 425 -2.65 -6.03 -31.96
C ARG A 425 -2.68 -7.55 -31.85
N LYS A 426 -1.60 -8.18 -31.39
CA LYS A 426 -1.51 -9.65 -31.26
C LYS A 426 -2.44 -10.21 -30.18
N ASN A 427 -2.72 -9.45 -29.12
CA ASN A 427 -3.46 -9.92 -27.95
C ASN A 427 -4.91 -9.38 -27.83
N THR A 428 -5.46 -8.70 -28.84
CA THR A 428 -6.80 -8.07 -28.80
C THR A 428 -7.90 -9.03 -28.30
N ASP A 429 -8.01 -10.22 -28.89
CA ASP A 429 -9.04 -11.21 -28.53
C ASP A 429 -8.87 -11.72 -27.08
N ARG A 430 -7.61 -11.84 -26.62
CA ARG A 430 -7.27 -12.26 -25.25
C ARG A 430 -7.62 -11.18 -24.23
N ILE A 431 -7.32 -9.92 -24.54
CA ILE A 431 -7.67 -8.76 -23.72
C ILE A 431 -9.19 -8.70 -23.53
N ILE A 432 -9.95 -8.72 -24.63
CA ILE A 432 -11.42 -8.68 -24.59
C ILE A 432 -11.98 -9.85 -23.77
N SER A 433 -11.46 -11.06 -23.99
CA SER A 433 -11.90 -12.26 -23.26
C SER A 433 -11.59 -12.17 -21.77
N HIS A 434 -10.43 -11.61 -21.40
CA HIS A 434 -10.06 -11.38 -20.01
C HIS A 434 -11.01 -10.41 -19.32
N VAL A 435 -11.29 -9.24 -19.93
CA VAL A 435 -12.25 -8.26 -19.38
C VAL A 435 -13.64 -8.89 -19.20
N LYS A 436 -14.14 -9.62 -20.20
CA LYS A 436 -15.43 -10.32 -20.12
C LYS A 436 -15.46 -11.37 -19.01
N SER A 437 -14.37 -12.14 -18.85
CA SER A 437 -14.23 -13.16 -17.80
C SER A 437 -14.21 -12.53 -16.40
N GLN A 438 -13.42 -11.46 -16.22
CA GLN A 438 -13.33 -10.73 -14.95
C GLN A 438 -14.66 -10.09 -14.56
N LYS A 439 -15.38 -9.49 -15.52
CA LYS A 439 -16.74 -8.97 -15.30
C LYS A 439 -17.67 -10.03 -14.73
N ARG A 440 -17.66 -11.24 -15.29
CA ARG A 440 -18.52 -12.36 -14.86
C ARG A 440 -18.15 -12.87 -13.45
N LYS A 441 -16.85 -12.94 -13.15
CA LYS A 441 -16.34 -13.44 -11.87
C LYS A 441 -16.58 -12.46 -10.73
N ASN A 442 -16.20 -11.20 -10.93
CA ASN A 442 -15.98 -10.25 -9.82
C ASN A 442 -16.95 -9.07 -9.79
N TYR A 443 -17.63 -8.77 -10.90
CA TYR A 443 -18.43 -7.53 -11.02
C TYR A 443 -19.92 -7.78 -11.26
N SER A 444 -20.33 -9.01 -11.55
CA SER A 444 -21.76 -9.31 -11.77
C SER A 444 -22.46 -9.50 -10.43
N SER A 445 -23.44 -8.65 -10.17
CA SER A 445 -24.23 -8.60 -8.93
C SER A 445 -25.26 -9.74 -8.83
N ASN A 446 -25.70 -10.26 -9.97
CA ASN A 446 -26.71 -11.31 -10.05
C ASN A 446 -26.41 -12.34 -11.15
N PHE A 447 -27.19 -13.42 -11.17
CA PHE A 447 -27.00 -14.52 -12.11
C PHE A 447 -27.29 -14.13 -13.57
N LYS A 448 -28.30 -13.27 -13.80
CA LYS A 448 -28.67 -12.78 -15.15
C LYS A 448 -27.48 -12.09 -15.81
N GLU A 449 -26.80 -11.22 -15.09
CA GLU A 449 -25.61 -10.50 -15.56
C GLU A 449 -24.45 -11.42 -15.97
N ARG A 450 -24.32 -12.59 -15.34
CA ARG A 450 -23.25 -13.54 -15.66
C ARG A 450 -23.47 -14.25 -16.99
N ILE A 451 -24.73 -14.45 -17.36
CA ILE A 451 -25.12 -15.24 -18.55
C ILE A 451 -25.30 -14.35 -19.79
N LEU A 452 -25.81 -13.13 -19.61
CA LEU A 452 -26.08 -12.25 -20.74
C LEU A 452 -24.83 -12.00 -21.60
N PRO A 453 -25.00 -11.92 -22.93
CA PRO A 453 -23.89 -11.64 -23.83
C PRO A 453 -23.39 -10.19 -23.63
N ASN A 454 -22.07 -10.02 -23.58
CA ASN A 454 -21.44 -8.70 -23.59
C ASN A 454 -21.38 -8.21 -25.05
N LYS A 455 -22.37 -7.42 -25.47
CA LYS A 455 -22.50 -6.93 -26.87
C LYS A 455 -21.85 -5.57 -27.08
N TYR A 456 -21.57 -4.83 -26.01
CA TYR A 456 -20.96 -3.51 -26.07
C TYR A 456 -19.80 -3.43 -25.07
N LEU A 457 -18.63 -2.99 -25.52
CA LEU A 457 -17.42 -2.85 -24.71
C LEU A 457 -16.56 -1.65 -25.14
N ARG A 458 -16.13 -0.84 -24.17
CA ARG A 458 -14.93 0.01 -24.30
C ARG A 458 -13.85 -0.43 -23.33
N ILE A 459 -12.64 -0.63 -23.82
CA ILE A 459 -11.48 -1.01 -23.01
C ILE A 459 -10.36 0.00 -23.28
N PHE A 460 -10.02 0.80 -22.28
CA PHE A 460 -8.90 1.72 -22.31
C PHE A 460 -7.63 0.99 -21.88
N ILE A 461 -6.56 1.17 -22.66
CA ILE A 461 -5.28 0.50 -22.47
C ILE A 461 -4.23 1.54 -22.08
N TYR A 462 -3.51 1.25 -21.00
CA TYR A 462 -2.45 2.10 -20.45
C TYR A 462 -1.12 1.32 -20.39
N ASN A 463 0.01 2.02 -20.48
CA ASN A 463 1.35 1.41 -20.40
C ASN A 463 1.84 1.20 -18.95
N ARG A 464 1.09 1.69 -17.95
CA ARG A 464 1.40 1.54 -16.52
C ARG A 464 0.16 1.53 -15.65
N ASP A 465 0.29 1.01 -14.43
CA ASP A 465 -0.78 1.00 -13.43
C ASP A 465 -0.96 2.36 -12.75
N PHE A 466 -2.19 2.64 -12.31
CA PHE A 466 -2.55 3.84 -11.56
C PHE A 466 -3.61 3.57 -10.49
N ARG A 467 -3.89 4.59 -9.68
CA ARG A 467 -5.08 4.59 -8.83
C ARG A 467 -6.35 4.53 -9.68
N LYS A 468 -7.39 3.82 -9.23
CA LYS A 468 -8.67 3.70 -9.96
C LYS A 468 -9.27 5.04 -10.39
N ARG A 469 -9.19 6.06 -9.54
CA ARG A 469 -9.68 7.42 -9.88
C ARG A 469 -8.91 8.11 -11.01
N THR A 470 -7.64 7.78 -11.22
CA THR A 470 -6.83 8.37 -12.29
C THR A 470 -7.33 7.92 -13.66
N PHE A 471 -7.86 6.70 -13.76
CA PHE A 471 -8.45 6.16 -15.00
C PHE A 471 -9.74 6.87 -15.44
N TYR A 472 -10.36 7.66 -14.55
CA TYR A 472 -11.52 8.46 -14.91
C TYR A 472 -11.17 9.59 -15.90
N SER A 473 -9.91 10.07 -15.89
CA SER A 473 -9.41 11.04 -16.88
C SER A 473 -9.35 10.49 -18.31
N GLY A 474 -9.54 9.16 -18.48
CA GLY A 474 -9.68 8.49 -19.77
C GLY A 474 -8.48 8.73 -20.68
N ILE A 475 -8.75 9.42 -21.80
CA ILE A 475 -7.82 9.69 -22.90
C ILE A 475 -6.78 10.77 -22.55
N ARG A 476 -7.03 11.59 -21.52
CA ARG A 476 -6.15 12.72 -21.17
C ARG A 476 -4.88 12.32 -20.41
N ASN A 477 -4.78 11.05 -20.02
CA ASN A 477 -3.59 10.53 -19.36
C ASN A 477 -2.45 10.35 -20.38
N GLU A 478 -1.23 10.73 -20.02
CA GLU A 478 -0.05 10.63 -20.88
C GLU A 478 0.30 9.18 -21.22
N ASP A 479 -0.06 8.25 -20.35
CA ASP A 479 0.23 6.82 -20.45
C ASP A 479 -0.86 6.03 -21.17
N PHE A 480 -1.84 6.73 -21.72
CA PHE A 480 -2.91 6.15 -22.51
C PHE A 480 -2.42 5.77 -23.91
N ILE A 481 -2.46 4.47 -24.21
CA ILE A 481 -2.02 3.90 -25.49
C ILE A 481 -3.16 3.97 -26.52
N GLY A 482 -4.36 3.58 -26.12
CA GLY A 482 -5.47 3.45 -27.04
C GLY A 482 -6.67 2.73 -26.44
N MET A 483 -7.74 2.62 -27.23
CA MET A 483 -9.00 2.02 -26.81
C MET A 483 -9.42 0.89 -27.74
N LEU A 484 -9.86 -0.23 -27.16
CA LEU A 484 -10.60 -1.25 -27.89
C LEU A 484 -12.10 -0.98 -27.78
N TYR A 485 -12.77 -0.95 -28.92
CA TYR A 485 -14.20 -0.69 -29.04
C TYR A 485 -14.90 -1.84 -29.76
N VAL A 486 -15.90 -2.42 -29.09
CA VAL A 486 -16.74 -3.47 -29.66
C VAL A 486 -18.20 -3.06 -29.50
N ASN A 487 -18.94 -2.98 -30.60
CA ASN A 487 -20.37 -2.72 -30.58
C ASN A 487 -21.10 -3.66 -31.55
N ASN A 488 -21.69 -4.71 -31.01
CA ASN A 488 -22.52 -5.68 -31.72
C ASN A 488 -24.02 -5.44 -31.43
N THR A 489 -24.39 -4.21 -31.07
CA THR A 489 -25.78 -3.83 -30.79
C THR A 489 -26.36 -3.08 -31.97
N ARG A 490 -27.66 -3.24 -32.22
CA ARG A 490 -28.40 -2.43 -33.23
C ARG A 490 -28.95 -1.12 -32.66
N THR A 491 -28.84 -0.93 -31.35
CA THR A 491 -29.54 0.11 -30.59
C THR A 491 -28.62 1.21 -30.07
N ILE A 492 -27.32 0.93 -29.88
CA ILE A 492 -26.36 1.94 -29.45
C ILE A 492 -25.71 2.48 -30.73
N ASN A 493 -26.29 3.56 -31.26
CA ASN A 493 -25.75 4.31 -32.38
C ASN A 493 -24.74 5.32 -31.84
N GLU A 494 -23.55 4.84 -31.53
CA GLU A 494 -22.48 5.71 -31.05
C GLU A 494 -21.37 5.80 -32.08
N ILE A 495 -20.98 7.05 -32.37
CA ILE A 495 -19.90 7.36 -33.30
C ILE A 495 -18.60 6.82 -32.72
N ILE A 496 -17.86 6.04 -33.52
CA ILE A 496 -16.53 5.55 -33.15
C ILE A 496 -15.68 6.77 -32.75
N PRO A 497 -15.08 6.80 -31.55
CA PRO A 497 -14.35 7.97 -31.09
C PRO A 497 -13.26 8.43 -32.07
N ILE A 498 -13.24 9.74 -32.39
CA ILE A 498 -12.42 10.34 -33.46
C ILE A 498 -11.05 10.85 -32.93
N PHE A 499 -10.72 10.60 -31.67
CA PHE A 499 -9.50 11.17 -31.05
C PHE A 499 -8.18 10.55 -31.54
N GLY A 500 -8.23 9.47 -32.33
CA GLY A 500 -7.09 8.59 -32.59
C GLY A 500 -7.02 8.04 -34.01
N VAL A 501 -5.94 7.30 -34.30
CA VAL A 501 -5.82 6.51 -35.54
C VAL A 501 -6.66 5.25 -35.37
N GLN A 502 -7.56 5.00 -36.32
CA GLN A 502 -8.52 3.90 -36.24
C GLN A 502 -8.05 2.70 -37.07
N GLU A 503 -8.02 1.53 -36.44
CA GLU A 503 -7.68 0.25 -37.06
C GLU A 503 -8.82 -0.75 -36.80
N GLN A 504 -9.36 -1.39 -37.84
CA GLN A 504 -10.40 -2.38 -37.68
C GLN A 504 -9.82 -3.80 -37.68
N LYS A 505 -10.15 -4.58 -36.65
CA LYS A 505 -9.80 -6.00 -36.55
C LYS A 505 -11.04 -6.82 -36.21
N LYS A 506 -11.58 -7.53 -37.20
CA LYS A 506 -12.84 -8.29 -37.09
C LYS A 506 -13.99 -7.37 -36.61
N SER A 507 -14.64 -7.71 -35.50
CA SER A 507 -15.71 -6.93 -34.87
C SER A 507 -15.22 -5.92 -33.83
N CYS A 508 -13.90 -5.66 -33.77
CA CYS A 508 -13.29 -4.73 -32.83
C CYS A 508 -12.62 -3.59 -33.59
N TRP A 509 -12.86 -2.37 -33.14
CA TRP A 509 -12.08 -1.20 -33.52
C TRP A 509 -10.98 -0.97 -32.47
N ILE A 510 -9.76 -0.75 -32.93
CA ILE A 510 -8.64 -0.29 -32.11
C ILE A 510 -8.45 1.19 -32.45
N ILE A 511 -8.47 2.05 -31.44
CA ILE A 511 -8.32 3.49 -31.61
C ILE A 511 -7.05 3.90 -30.86
N TRP A 512 -5.98 4.12 -31.61
CA TRP A 512 -4.66 4.47 -31.09
C TRP A 512 -4.60 5.94 -30.71
N ASN A 513 -4.00 6.26 -29.56
CA ASN A 513 -3.70 7.63 -29.21
C ASN A 513 -2.69 8.21 -30.22
N LYS A 514 -2.83 9.45 -30.67
CA LYS A 514 -1.86 10.03 -31.63
C LYS A 514 -0.51 10.34 -30.99
N LYS A 515 -0.41 10.29 -29.66
CA LYS A 515 0.79 10.59 -28.89
C LYS A 515 1.70 9.38 -28.64
N THR A 516 1.32 8.16 -29.04
CA THR A 516 2.07 6.95 -28.66
C THR A 516 3.49 6.86 -29.25
N ASP A 517 3.75 7.47 -30.40
CA ASP A 517 5.08 7.46 -31.03
C ASP A 517 6.15 8.19 -30.19
N GLU A 518 5.78 9.14 -29.34
CA GLU A 518 6.72 9.84 -28.44
C GLU A 518 7.02 9.05 -27.14
N ILE A 519 6.10 8.18 -26.72
CA ILE A 519 6.17 7.45 -25.44
C ILE A 519 7.25 6.36 -25.49
N TYR A 520 7.50 5.77 -26.66
CA TYR A 520 8.44 4.65 -26.79
C TYR A 520 9.92 5.05 -26.71
N ASN A 521 10.27 6.28 -27.10
CA ASN A 521 11.64 6.78 -27.01
C ASN A 521 12.08 7.12 -25.57
N LYS A 522 11.15 7.17 -24.61
CA LYS A 522 11.45 7.40 -23.18
C LYS A 522 11.60 6.12 -22.35
N ILE A 523 11.22 4.94 -22.85
CA ILE A 523 11.21 3.68 -22.08
C ILE A 523 12.55 2.91 -22.23
N LYS A 524 13.48 3.39 -23.08
CA LYS A 524 14.82 2.81 -23.29
C LYS A 524 15.98 3.64 -22.70
N LEU A 525 15.68 4.68 -21.93
CA LEU A 525 16.61 5.40 -21.06
C LEU A 525 16.17 5.18 -19.62
#